data_AF-D8T6C3-F1
#
_entry.id   AF-D8T6C3-F1
#
_cell.length_a   1.000
_cell.length_b   1.000
_cell.length_c   1.000
_cell.angle_alpha   90.00
_cell.angle_beta   90.00
_cell.angle_gamma   90.00
#
_symmetry.space_group_name_H-M   'P 1'
#
loop_
_entity.id
_entity.type
_entity.pdbx_description
1 polymer ?
#
loop_
_entity_poly.entity_id
_entity_poly.type
_entity_poly.pdbx_seq_one_letter_code
_entity_poly.pdbx_strand_id
1 'polypeptide(L)'
;MVSSLLSRITPVENESSSGGELKKYLIDEGDAVGAWEKKNVALVLFPTAETLDVIQEMASRNIDRPLILMNAEWRDGQVISDFGFGGQKKLKEDFVKSFSMVYYLQQLRILGDNVKIFKRHPGSWQVFLTDGSGESECIAVEPEKPSYEKLRLILKQAKGSSSSNANWVTRMFQELKFNADSLKNR
;
A
#
# COMPACT_ATOMS: atom_id res chain seq x y z
N MET A 1 4.91 -12.54 -15.36
CA MET A 1 5.29 -11.32 -14.63
C MET A 1 5.99 -11.62 -13.31
N VAL A 2 5.40 -12.46 -12.45
CA VAL A 2 5.94 -12.78 -11.10
C VAL A 2 7.29 -13.49 -11.13
N SER A 3 7.51 -14.43 -12.05
CA SER A 3 8.83 -15.05 -12.28
C SER A 3 9.95 -14.01 -12.58
N SER A 4 9.63 -12.94 -13.30
CA SER A 4 10.56 -11.82 -13.57
C SER A 4 10.81 -10.94 -12.33
N LEU A 5 9.81 -10.77 -11.46
CA LEU A 5 10.01 -10.09 -10.17
C LEU A 5 10.89 -10.93 -9.23
N LEU A 6 10.63 -12.24 -9.14
CA LEU A 6 11.43 -13.17 -8.34
C LEU A 6 12.90 -13.23 -8.80
N SER A 7 13.17 -13.08 -10.10
CA SER A 7 14.55 -13.02 -10.60
C SER A 7 15.25 -11.72 -10.23
N ARG A 8 14.53 -10.59 -10.23
CA ARG A 8 15.06 -9.23 -9.96
C ARG A 8 15.19 -8.86 -8.49
N ILE A 9 14.48 -9.53 -7.57
CA ILE A 9 14.56 -9.29 -6.11
C ILE A 9 15.93 -9.68 -5.53
N THR A 10 16.75 -10.39 -6.30
CA THR A 10 18.17 -10.65 -5.96
C THR A 10 19.09 -9.73 -6.74
N PRO A 11 20.06 -9.04 -6.11
CA PRO A 11 21.14 -8.41 -6.85
C PRO A 11 21.90 -9.49 -7.63
N VAL A 12 22.26 -9.14 -8.87
CA VAL A 12 23.21 -9.88 -9.69
C VAL A 12 24.58 -9.78 -9.01
N GLU A 13 25.07 -10.94 -8.57
CA GLU A 13 26.47 -11.31 -8.28
C GLU A 13 27.27 -10.49 -7.24
N ASN A 14 27.58 -11.10 -6.10
CA ASN A 14 28.94 -11.56 -5.75
C ASN A 14 29.01 -12.14 -4.31
N GLU A 15 29.52 -13.37 -4.26
CA GLU A 15 30.33 -13.98 -3.19
C GLU A 15 29.76 -14.21 -1.77
N SER A 16 29.68 -15.51 -1.45
CA SER A 16 30.37 -16.13 -0.32
C SER A 16 30.17 -15.51 1.07
N SER A 17 29.10 -15.88 1.76
CA SER A 17 29.17 -16.33 3.17
C SER A 17 27.77 -16.66 3.75
N SER A 18 27.58 -17.94 4.09
CA SER A 18 26.65 -18.44 5.13
C SER A 18 25.13 -18.40 4.89
N GLY A 19 24.63 -17.88 3.76
CA GLY A 19 23.20 -17.92 3.42
C GLY A 19 22.86 -19.12 2.55
N GLY A 20 22.07 -20.07 3.06
CA GLY A 20 21.70 -21.31 2.35
C GLY A 20 21.10 -21.10 0.94
N GLU A 21 21.06 -22.18 0.16
CA GLU A 21 20.57 -22.21 -1.23
C GLU A 21 19.23 -21.47 -1.39
N LEU A 22 19.19 -20.61 -2.41
CA LEU A 22 18.01 -19.85 -2.74
C LEU A 22 17.01 -20.70 -3.52
N LYS A 23 15.80 -20.88 -2.98
CA LYS A 23 14.71 -21.56 -3.67
C LYS A 23 13.70 -20.54 -4.20
N LYS A 24 13.35 -20.66 -5.48
CA LYS A 24 12.30 -19.87 -6.15
C LYS A 24 11.32 -20.84 -6.79
N TYR A 25 10.03 -20.69 -6.53
CA TYR A 25 9.00 -21.55 -7.09
C TYR A 25 7.65 -20.84 -7.12
N LEU A 26 6.73 -21.34 -7.93
CA LEU A 26 5.34 -20.92 -7.92
C LEU A 26 4.59 -21.75 -6.90
N ILE A 27 3.80 -21.10 -6.04
CA ILE A 27 2.83 -21.75 -5.16
C ILE A 27 1.57 -22.06 -5.97
N ASP A 28 1.15 -21.11 -6.82
CA ASP A 28 0.02 -21.23 -7.71
C ASP A 28 0.35 -20.56 -9.06
N GLU A 29 0.28 -21.31 -10.15
CA GLU A 29 0.55 -20.79 -11.48
C GLU A 29 -0.62 -19.97 -12.04
N GLY A 30 -1.86 -20.32 -11.70
CA GLY A 30 -3.07 -19.69 -12.21
C GLY A 30 -3.20 -18.24 -11.75
N ASP A 31 -3.01 -18.03 -10.44
CA ASP A 31 -3.04 -16.71 -9.80
C ASP A 31 -1.66 -16.05 -9.71
N ALA A 32 -0.65 -16.68 -10.31
CA ALA A 32 0.74 -16.21 -10.32
C ALA A 32 1.31 -15.95 -8.90
N VAL A 33 1.00 -16.82 -7.94
CA VAL A 33 1.54 -16.73 -6.59
C VAL A 33 2.94 -17.32 -6.56
N GLY A 34 3.92 -16.52 -6.16
CA GLY A 34 5.34 -16.90 -6.20
C GLY A 34 5.99 -16.87 -4.82
N ALA A 35 6.89 -17.80 -4.56
CA ALA A 35 7.69 -17.84 -3.34
C ALA A 35 9.18 -17.74 -3.64
N TRP A 36 9.87 -17.08 -2.71
CA TRP A 36 11.32 -17.00 -2.62
C TRP A 36 11.70 -17.39 -1.19
N GLU A 37 12.61 -18.34 -1.04
CA GLU A 37 13.04 -18.83 0.28
C GLU A 37 14.56 -18.92 0.36
N LYS A 38 15.11 -18.34 1.43
CA LYS A 38 16.46 -18.61 1.93
C LYS A 38 16.38 -19.16 3.36
N LYS A 39 17.54 -19.54 3.91
CA LYS A 39 17.68 -19.95 5.31
C LYS A 39 17.18 -18.88 6.29
N ASN A 40 17.42 -17.60 6.00
CA ASN A 40 17.21 -16.50 6.93
C ASN A 40 16.02 -15.59 6.61
N VAL A 41 15.35 -15.77 5.47
CA VAL A 41 14.17 -14.98 5.09
C VAL A 41 13.37 -15.71 4.02
N ALA A 42 12.06 -15.54 4.03
CA ALA A 42 11.15 -15.96 2.97
C ALA A 42 10.27 -14.79 2.51
N LEU A 43 9.85 -14.82 1.25
CA LEU A 43 8.98 -13.84 0.62
C LEU A 43 7.93 -14.57 -0.22
N VAL A 44 6.67 -14.16 -0.07
CA VAL A 44 5.57 -14.60 -0.92
C VAL A 44 5.01 -13.39 -1.65
N LEU A 45 4.93 -13.51 -2.98
CA LEU A 45 4.42 -12.51 -3.89
C LEU A 45 2.97 -12.83 -4.25
N PHE A 46 2.11 -11.82 -4.15
CA PHE A 46 0.69 -11.88 -4.52
C PHE A 46 -0.09 -13.03 -3.86
N PRO A 47 0.06 -13.27 -2.53
CA PRO A 47 -0.70 -14.33 -1.86
C PRO A 47 -2.21 -14.16 -2.04
N THR A 48 -2.88 -15.23 -2.43
CA THR A 48 -4.35 -15.31 -2.49
C THR A 48 -4.89 -16.06 -1.29
N ALA A 49 -6.20 -15.97 -1.07
CA ALA A 49 -6.90 -16.68 0.00
C ALA A 49 -6.67 -18.20 -0.04
N GLU A 50 -6.56 -18.78 -1.23
CA GLU A 50 -6.37 -20.21 -1.45
C GLU A 50 -4.95 -20.66 -1.08
N THR A 51 -3.96 -19.80 -1.30
CA THR A 51 -2.55 -20.09 -0.96
C THR A 51 -2.19 -19.91 0.51
N LEU A 52 -3.07 -19.30 1.33
CA LEU A 52 -2.76 -19.00 2.74
C LEU A 52 -2.41 -20.23 3.58
N ASP A 53 -2.99 -21.40 3.29
CA ASP A 53 -2.73 -22.62 4.04
C ASP A 53 -1.27 -23.09 3.82
N VAL A 54 -0.79 -23.02 2.58
CA VAL A 54 0.62 -23.32 2.21
C VAL A 54 1.58 -22.31 2.86
N ILE A 55 1.18 -21.03 2.90
CA ILE A 55 1.98 -19.95 3.50
C ILE A 55 2.04 -20.12 5.02
N GLN A 56 0.96 -20.57 5.66
CA GLN A 56 0.93 -20.87 7.09
C GLN A 56 1.82 -22.07 7.46
N GLU A 57 1.85 -23.10 6.61
CA GLU A 57 2.81 -24.20 6.75
C GLU A 57 4.26 -23.69 6.61
N MET A 58 4.51 -22.81 5.63
CA MET A 58 5.81 -22.17 5.45
C MET A 58 6.28 -21.40 6.69
N ALA A 59 5.38 -20.64 7.33
CA ALA A 59 5.66 -19.92 8.57
C ALA A 59 5.96 -20.89 9.73
N SER A 60 5.21 -22.00 9.82
CA SER A 60 5.33 -22.98 10.91
C SER A 60 6.63 -23.78 10.87
N ARG A 61 7.24 -23.97 9.69
CA ARG A 61 8.49 -24.73 9.53
C ARG A 61 9.73 -24.02 10.08
N ASN A 62 9.71 -22.70 10.23
CA ASN A 62 10.84 -21.92 10.75
C ASN A 62 10.34 -20.65 11.45
N ILE A 63 10.06 -20.76 12.75
CA ILE A 63 9.45 -19.68 13.53
C ILE A 63 10.35 -18.43 13.65
N ASP A 64 11.67 -18.63 13.63
CA ASP A 64 12.66 -17.54 13.73
C ASP A 64 13.02 -16.91 12.38
N ARG A 65 12.42 -17.38 11.27
CA ARG A 65 12.70 -16.87 9.92
C ARG A 65 11.64 -15.85 9.51
N PRO A 66 11.99 -14.57 9.31
CA PRO A 66 11.06 -13.58 8.78
C PRO A 66 10.41 -14.04 7.48
N LEU A 67 9.08 -14.02 7.46
CA LEU A 67 8.26 -14.25 6.29
C LEU A 67 7.63 -12.92 5.88
N ILE A 68 7.86 -12.52 4.64
CA ILE A 68 7.33 -11.29 4.07
C ILE A 68 6.21 -11.65 3.10
N LEU A 69 5.05 -11.03 3.29
CA LEU A 69 3.98 -11.07 2.31
C LEU A 69 3.98 -9.75 1.54
N MET A 70 4.14 -9.83 0.22
CA MET A 70 4.08 -8.66 -0.66
C MET A 70 2.87 -8.81 -1.57
N ASN A 71 1.80 -8.10 -1.23
CA ASN A 71 0.58 -8.07 -2.02
C ASN A 71 0.17 -6.62 -2.34
N ALA A 72 0.18 -6.26 -3.63
CA ALA A 72 -0.26 -4.94 -4.09
C ALA A 72 -1.78 -4.85 -4.30
N GLU A 73 -2.46 -5.99 -4.39
CA GLU A 73 -3.90 -6.10 -4.65
C GLU A 73 -4.72 -6.03 -3.35
N TRP A 74 -4.09 -6.36 -2.23
CA TRP A 74 -4.71 -6.30 -0.91
C TRP A 74 -5.04 -4.86 -0.51
N ARG A 75 -6.34 -4.56 -0.50
CA ARG A 75 -6.91 -3.32 0.02
C ARG A 75 -7.72 -3.60 1.28
N ASP A 76 -7.66 -2.68 2.25
CA ASP A 76 -8.47 -2.78 3.46
C ASP A 76 -9.95 -3.03 3.10
N GLY A 77 -10.55 -4.08 3.69
CA GLY A 77 -11.92 -4.51 3.43
C GLY A 77 -12.10 -5.52 2.29
N GLN A 78 -11.30 -5.43 1.20
CA GLN A 78 -11.39 -6.35 0.05
C GLN A 78 -10.70 -7.69 0.33
N VAL A 79 -9.56 -7.67 1.04
CA VAL A 79 -8.86 -8.90 1.46
C VAL A 79 -9.77 -9.83 2.27
N ILE A 80 -10.71 -9.25 3.01
CA ILE A 80 -11.61 -9.97 3.92
C ILE A 80 -12.77 -10.65 3.18
N SER A 81 -13.18 -10.17 2.00
CA SER A 81 -14.24 -10.84 1.21
C SER A 81 -13.74 -12.14 0.58
N ASP A 82 -12.47 -12.18 0.23
CA ASP A 82 -11.90 -13.27 -0.58
C ASP A 82 -11.49 -14.47 0.28
N PHE A 83 -11.51 -14.33 1.61
CA PHE A 83 -11.15 -15.40 2.56
C PHE A 83 -12.26 -16.44 2.79
N GLY A 84 -13.34 -16.39 2.00
CA GLY A 84 -14.46 -17.33 2.07
C GLY A 84 -15.42 -17.02 3.22
N PHE A 85 -16.02 -18.06 3.81
CA PHE A 85 -17.09 -17.94 4.81
C PHE A 85 -16.84 -18.78 6.07
N GLY A 86 -17.47 -18.40 7.18
CA GLY A 86 -17.47 -19.17 8.42
C GLY A 86 -16.14 -19.19 9.17
N GLY A 87 -15.82 -20.29 9.86
CA GLY A 87 -14.63 -20.41 10.71
C GLY A 87 -13.31 -20.34 9.94
N GLN A 88 -13.29 -20.83 8.69
CA GLN A 88 -12.09 -20.79 7.83
C GLN A 88 -11.67 -19.36 7.47
N LYS A 89 -12.66 -18.49 7.19
CA LYS A 89 -12.42 -17.07 6.99
C LYS A 89 -11.70 -16.44 8.18
N LYS A 90 -12.18 -16.72 9.40
CA LYS A 90 -11.60 -16.17 10.62
C LYS A 90 -10.13 -16.60 10.81
N LEU A 91 -9.81 -17.87 10.57
CA LEU A 91 -8.43 -18.37 10.66
C LEU A 91 -7.50 -17.66 9.68
N LYS A 92 -7.95 -17.47 8.42
CA LYS A 92 -7.19 -16.75 7.38
C LYS A 92 -7.01 -15.27 7.73
N GLU A 93 -8.05 -14.63 8.23
CA GLU A 93 -7.96 -13.25 8.74
C GLU A 93 -6.98 -13.12 9.90
N ASP A 94 -7.07 -14.01 10.88
CA ASP A 94 -6.22 -14.00 12.07
C ASP A 94 -4.76 -14.25 11.71
N PHE A 95 -4.50 -15.17 10.76
CA PHE A 95 -3.17 -15.39 10.21
C PHE A 95 -2.59 -14.14 9.56
N VAL A 96 -3.34 -13.47 8.67
CA VAL A 96 -2.86 -12.24 8.00
C VAL A 96 -2.68 -11.10 8.99
N LYS A 97 -3.58 -10.96 9.98
CA LYS A 97 -3.47 -9.95 11.06
C LYS A 97 -2.26 -10.18 11.98
N SER A 98 -1.70 -11.40 12.02
CA SER A 98 -0.49 -11.69 12.79
C SER A 98 0.76 -11.01 12.23
N PHE A 99 0.75 -10.61 10.94
CA PHE A 99 1.86 -9.90 10.33
C PHE A 99 1.86 -8.42 10.70
N SER A 100 3.05 -7.89 10.98
CA SER A 100 3.24 -6.46 11.14
C SER A 100 3.38 -5.76 9.78
N MET A 101 2.68 -4.64 9.58
CA MET A 101 2.81 -3.83 8.37
C MET A 101 4.18 -3.10 8.33
N VAL A 102 5.08 -3.55 7.47
CA VAL A 102 6.44 -2.99 7.34
C VAL A 102 6.60 -1.96 6.22
N TYR A 103 5.76 -2.04 5.19
CA TYR A 103 5.78 -1.13 4.06
C TYR A 103 4.36 -0.92 3.53
N TYR A 104 4.01 0.33 3.26
CA TYR A 104 2.73 0.68 2.64
C TYR A 104 2.92 1.85 1.70
N LEU A 105 2.32 1.78 0.52
CA LEU A 105 2.22 2.90 -0.40
C LEU A 105 0.88 2.83 -1.12
N GLN A 106 0.07 3.87 -0.97
CA GLN A 106 -1.20 3.99 -1.67
C GLN A 106 -1.37 5.41 -2.17
N GLN A 107 -1.79 5.57 -3.42
CA GLN A 107 -2.19 6.84 -3.99
C GLN A 107 -3.72 6.91 -4.08
N LEU A 108 -4.28 8.04 -3.65
CA LEU A 108 -5.70 8.34 -3.64
C LEU A 108 -5.95 9.70 -4.29
N ARG A 109 -7.16 9.88 -4.84
CA ARG A 109 -7.65 11.20 -5.25
C ARG A 109 -8.76 11.63 -4.31
N ILE A 110 -8.56 12.70 -3.56
CA ILE A 110 -9.50 13.20 -2.56
C ILE A 110 -9.78 14.66 -2.87
N LEU A 111 -11.04 15.00 -3.15
CA LEU A 111 -11.48 16.37 -3.42
C LEU A 111 -10.64 17.10 -4.51
N GLY A 112 -10.19 16.34 -5.52
CA GLY A 112 -9.38 16.85 -6.62
C GLY A 112 -7.87 16.83 -6.39
N ASP A 113 -7.42 16.59 -5.16
CA ASP A 113 -6.00 16.48 -4.81
C ASP A 113 -5.48 15.05 -4.94
N ASN A 114 -4.23 14.91 -5.38
CA ASN A 114 -3.53 13.63 -5.40
C ASN A 114 -2.79 13.44 -4.08
N VAL A 115 -3.14 12.39 -3.33
CA VAL A 115 -2.63 12.13 -2.00
C VAL A 115 -1.92 10.78 -1.97
N LYS A 116 -0.73 10.71 -1.40
CA LYS A 116 -0.02 9.45 -1.18
C LYS A 116 0.07 9.17 0.32
N ILE A 117 -0.37 7.99 0.72
CA ILE A 117 -0.19 7.46 2.08
C ILE A 117 1.01 6.53 2.02
N PHE A 118 1.99 6.79 2.87
CA PHE A 118 3.24 6.05 2.90
C PHE A 118 3.55 5.59 4.32
N LYS A 119 4.07 4.37 4.45
CA LYS A 119 4.69 3.86 5.67
C LYS A 119 5.91 3.04 5.31
N ARG A 120 6.98 3.23 6.06
CA ARG A 120 8.16 2.36 6.07
C ARG A 120 8.59 2.13 7.50
N HIS A 121 8.74 0.88 7.94
CA HIS A 121 9.26 0.54 9.27
C HIS A 121 10.71 1.04 9.45
N PRO A 122 11.07 1.60 10.63
CA PRO A 122 10.27 1.78 11.85
C PRO A 122 9.42 3.06 11.90
N GLY A 123 9.32 3.83 10.81
CA GLY A 123 8.64 5.11 10.74
C GLY A 123 7.11 5.08 10.87
N SER A 124 6.59 6.25 11.23
CA SER A 124 5.16 6.57 11.29
C SER A 124 4.51 6.66 9.91
N TRP A 125 3.18 6.75 9.88
CA TRP A 125 2.44 6.98 8.64
C TRP A 125 2.67 8.41 8.17
N GLN A 126 2.93 8.58 6.89
CA GLN A 126 3.16 9.88 6.27
C GLN A 126 2.11 10.11 5.18
N VAL A 127 1.65 11.36 5.09
CA VAL A 127 0.69 11.79 4.06
C VAL A 127 1.38 12.82 3.19
N PHE A 128 1.41 12.56 1.90
CA PHE A 128 1.99 13.46 0.91
C PHE A 128 0.91 14.03 0.00
N LEU A 129 1.02 15.31 -0.33
CA LEU A 129 0.25 15.96 -1.38
C LEU A 129 1.11 16.04 -2.64
N THR A 130 0.59 15.54 -3.76
CA THR A 130 1.25 15.65 -5.07
C THR A 130 0.61 16.76 -5.89
N ASP A 131 1.41 17.70 -6.34
CA ASP A 131 0.95 18.81 -7.17
C ASP A 131 0.80 18.41 -8.66
N GLY A 132 0.47 19.39 -9.51
CA GLY A 132 0.31 19.17 -10.96
C GLY A 132 1.62 18.90 -11.71
N SER A 133 2.78 19.19 -11.10
CA SER A 133 4.11 18.91 -11.66
C SER A 133 4.60 17.49 -11.35
N GLY A 134 3.98 16.82 -10.38
CA GLY A 134 4.35 15.49 -9.92
C GLY A 134 5.21 15.50 -8.64
N GLU A 135 5.62 16.67 -8.18
CA GLU A 135 6.34 16.85 -6.92
C GLU A 135 5.44 16.54 -5.72
N SER A 136 6.00 15.93 -4.68
CA SER A 136 5.26 15.46 -3.51
C SER A 136 5.81 16.05 -2.23
N GLU A 137 4.95 16.76 -1.48
CA GLU A 137 5.29 17.35 -0.18
C GLU A 137 4.64 16.57 0.96
N CYS A 138 5.39 16.28 2.03
CA CYS A 138 4.86 15.65 3.24
C CYS A 138 4.06 16.68 4.05
N ILE A 139 2.74 16.48 4.14
CA ILE A 139 1.83 17.42 4.79
C ILE A 139 1.36 16.95 6.19
N ALA A 140 1.56 15.67 6.53
CA ALA A 140 1.27 15.16 7.87
C ALA A 140 2.08 13.89 8.19
N VAL A 141 2.29 13.66 9.50
CA VAL A 141 2.83 12.43 10.07
C VAL A 141 1.89 11.96 11.17
N GLU A 142 1.41 10.73 11.08
CA GLU A 142 0.41 10.15 11.99
C GLU A 142 0.92 8.84 12.60
N PRO A 143 0.61 8.55 13.88
CA PRO A 143 1.04 7.31 14.53
C PRO A 143 0.35 6.07 13.94
N GLU A 144 -0.88 6.23 13.47
CA GLU A 144 -1.72 5.18 12.88
C GLU A 144 -2.12 5.50 11.45
N LYS A 145 -2.65 4.50 10.73
CA LYS A 145 -3.08 4.68 9.35
C LYS A 145 -4.22 5.72 9.31
N PRO A 146 -4.07 6.84 8.60
CA PRO A 146 -5.11 7.86 8.57
C PRO A 146 -6.35 7.34 7.82
N SER A 147 -7.52 7.49 8.43
CA SER A 147 -8.81 7.21 7.79
C SER A 147 -9.13 8.22 6.71
N TYR A 148 -10.10 7.92 5.84
CA TYR A 148 -10.56 8.85 4.81
C TYR A 148 -10.97 10.22 5.38
N GLU A 149 -11.74 10.25 6.48
CA GLU A 149 -12.15 11.50 7.12
C GLU A 149 -10.96 12.26 7.72
N LYS A 150 -9.99 11.55 8.31
CA LYS A 150 -8.75 12.17 8.81
C LYS A 150 -7.94 12.78 7.66
N LEU A 151 -7.84 12.10 6.51
CA LEU A 151 -7.19 12.64 5.31
C LEU A 151 -7.88 13.90 4.80
N ARG A 152 -9.22 13.95 4.79
CA ARG A 152 -9.97 15.18 4.42
C ARG A 152 -9.63 16.35 5.35
N LEU A 153 -9.51 16.10 6.65
CA LEU A 153 -9.14 17.14 7.62
C LEU A 153 -7.71 17.64 7.39
N ILE A 154 -6.76 16.73 7.16
CA ILE A 154 -5.37 17.04 6.81
C ILE A 154 -5.32 17.94 5.56
N LEU A 155 -6.06 17.59 4.50
CA LEU A 155 -6.08 18.36 3.26
C LEU A 155 -6.67 19.76 3.41
N LYS A 156 -7.76 19.91 4.18
CA LYS A 156 -8.36 21.22 4.44
C LYS A 156 -7.37 22.21 5.11
N GLN A 157 -6.40 21.69 5.85
CA GLN A 157 -5.38 22.46 6.55
C GLN A 157 -4.09 22.64 5.75
N ALA A 158 -3.84 21.78 4.75
CA ALA A 158 -2.63 21.81 3.95
C ALA A 158 -2.60 23.00 2.98
N LYS A 159 -1.49 23.75 2.97
CA LYS A 159 -1.23 24.73 1.91
C LYS A 159 -1.03 23.99 0.58
N GLY A 160 -1.51 24.57 -0.52
CA GLY A 160 -1.43 23.94 -1.86
C GLY A 160 -2.53 22.91 -2.16
N SER A 161 -3.31 22.45 -1.17
CA SER A 161 -4.49 21.63 -1.42
C SER A 161 -5.58 22.43 -2.13
N SER A 162 -6.18 21.87 -3.17
CA SER A 162 -7.38 22.37 -3.85
C SER A 162 -8.57 22.55 -2.89
N SER A 163 -8.53 21.84 -1.77
CA SER A 163 -9.59 21.78 -0.75
C SER A 163 -9.29 22.63 0.48
N SER A 164 -8.18 23.37 0.47
CA SER A 164 -7.83 24.26 1.57
C SER A 164 -8.79 25.43 1.69
N ASN A 165 -8.93 25.96 2.91
CA ASN A 165 -9.82 27.08 3.21
C ASN A 165 -9.52 28.34 2.38
N ALA A 166 -8.26 28.58 2.03
CA ALA A 166 -7.88 29.70 1.18
C ALA A 166 -8.28 29.46 -0.28
N ASN A 167 -8.07 28.25 -0.81
CA ASN A 167 -8.26 27.96 -2.22
C ASN A 167 -9.74 27.83 -2.62
N TRP A 168 -10.63 27.35 -1.74
CA TRP A 168 -12.07 27.35 -2.05
C TRP A 168 -12.64 28.77 -2.11
N VAL A 169 -12.20 29.68 -1.23
CA VAL A 169 -12.62 31.09 -1.25
C VAL A 169 -12.16 31.74 -2.55
N THR A 170 -10.91 31.52 -2.93
CA THR A 170 -10.38 32.03 -4.21
C THR A 170 -11.16 31.49 -5.41
N ARG A 171 -11.48 30.20 -5.45
CA ARG A 171 -12.30 29.61 -6.53
C ARG A 171 -13.70 30.20 -6.57
N MET A 172 -14.36 30.37 -5.42
CA MET A 172 -15.69 30.97 -5.34
C MET A 172 -15.68 32.42 -5.87
N PHE A 173 -14.69 33.22 -5.50
CA PHE A 173 -14.56 34.60 -6.02
C PHE A 173 -14.25 34.64 -7.52
N GLN A 174 -13.45 33.68 -8.03
CA GLN A 174 -13.19 33.56 -9.47
C GLN A 174 -14.46 33.18 -10.25
N GLU A 175 -15.27 32.26 -9.74
CA GLU A 175 -16.55 31.87 -10.34
C GLU A 175 -17.56 33.01 -10.30
N LEU A 176 -17.66 33.74 -9.18
CA LEU A 176 -18.52 34.93 -9.09
C LEU A 176 -18.09 36.03 -10.06
N LYS A 177 -16.78 36.23 -10.24
CA LYS A 177 -16.26 37.21 -11.20
C LYS A 177 -16.53 36.79 -12.64
N PHE A 178 -16.35 35.51 -12.97
CA PHE A 178 -16.69 34.95 -14.28
C PHE A 178 -18.18 35.06 -14.59
N ASN A 179 -19.05 34.81 -13.61
CA ASN A 179 -20.50 34.99 -13.75
C ASN A 179 -20.91 36.47 -13.90
N ALA A 180 -20.24 37.38 -13.18
CA ALA A 180 -20.49 38.81 -13.31
C ALA A 180 -20.04 39.37 -14.67
N ASP A 181 -18.91 38.88 -15.21
CA ASP A 181 -18.40 39.29 -16.51
C ASP A 181 -19.21 38.67 -17.68
N SER A 182 -19.79 37.47 -17.50
CA SER A 182 -20.68 36.86 -18.51
C SER A 182 -22.05 37.55 -18.61
N LEU A 183 -22.51 38.21 -17.54
CA LEU A 183 -23.72 39.03 -17.54
C LEU A 183 -23.54 40.42 -18.16
N LYS A 184 -22.30 40.93 -18.24
CA LYS A 184 -21.99 42.24 -18.88
C LYS A 184 -21.83 42.16 -20.40
N ASN A 185 -21.70 40.96 -20.96
CA ASN A 185 -21.59 40.71 -22.40
C ASN A 185 -22.91 40.22 -23.02
N ARG A 186 -24.05 40.64 -22.47
CA ARG A 186 -25.40 40.44 -23.05
C ARG A 186 -26.05 41.76 -23.38
#